data_AF-K2RAY8-F1
#
_entry.id   AF-K2RAY8-F1
#
_cell.length_a   1.000
_cell.length_b   1.000
_cell.length_c   1.000
_cell.angle_alpha   90.00
_cell.angle_beta   90.00
_cell.angle_gamma   90.00
#
_symmetry.space_group_name_H-M   'P 1'
#
loop_
_entity.id
_entity.type
_entity.pdbx_description
1 polymer ?
#
loop_
_entity_poly.entity_id
_entity_poly.type
_entity_poly.pdbx_seq_one_letter_code
_entity_poly.pdbx_strand_id
1 'polypeptide(L)'
;MKAACRSIAALGTIMTVTLMPAMAQNLSFGADNFYRSDIVTVQPITFPDQFQLTIAGNLFTRNNLSRSVESPAIIIGHPMGAVKEQSANLYATKLAEQGFIIVSLDLPY
;
A
#
# COMPACT_ATOMS: atom_id res chain seq x y z
N MET A 1 75.00 -30.69 7.95
CA MET A 1 74.47 -29.81 6.87
C MET A 1 73.78 -30.67 5.83
N LYS A 2 72.45 -30.54 5.69
CA LYS A 2 71.66 -30.64 4.44
C LYS A 2 70.20 -30.42 4.83
N ALA A 3 69.69 -29.25 4.47
CA ALA A 3 68.29 -28.88 4.62
C ALA A 3 67.46 -29.61 3.55
N ALA A 4 66.30 -30.14 3.93
CA ALA A 4 65.30 -30.61 2.98
C ALA A 4 63.95 -30.00 3.33
N CYS A 5 63.42 -29.30 2.34
CA CYS A 5 62.30 -28.36 2.34
C CYS A 5 61.00 -28.98 2.86
N ARG A 6 60.28 -28.22 3.70
CA ARG A 6 58.90 -28.51 4.12
C ARG A 6 57.93 -28.08 3.01
N SER A 7 57.19 -29.00 2.43
CA SER A 7 56.03 -28.66 1.60
C SER A 7 54.75 -28.90 2.40
N ILE A 8 54.21 -27.83 2.99
CA ILE A 8 52.82 -27.81 3.47
C ILE A 8 52.00 -27.30 2.30
N ALA A 9 51.26 -28.20 1.65
CA ALA A 9 50.26 -27.82 0.66
C ALA A 9 49.09 -27.16 1.41
N ALA A 10 48.99 -25.84 1.34
CA ALA A 10 47.82 -25.12 1.83
C ALA A 10 46.68 -25.33 0.83
N LEU A 11 45.74 -26.21 1.18
CA LEU A 11 44.51 -26.43 0.42
C LEU A 11 43.60 -25.21 0.65
N GLY A 12 43.65 -24.25 -0.27
CA GLY A 12 42.81 -23.06 -0.22
C GLY A 12 41.35 -23.41 -0.44
N THR A 13 40.54 -23.37 0.62
CA THR A 13 39.08 -23.45 0.54
C THR A 13 38.58 -22.17 -0.13
N ILE A 14 38.16 -22.28 -1.40
CA ILE A 14 37.41 -21.21 -2.07
C ILE A 14 36.09 -21.07 -1.31
N MET A 15 35.96 -20.02 -0.50
CA MET A 15 34.68 -19.58 0.06
C MET A 15 33.79 -19.18 -1.10
N THR A 16 32.91 -20.07 -1.54
CA THR A 16 31.81 -19.72 -2.44
C THR A 16 30.90 -18.76 -1.69
N VAL A 17 31.08 -17.46 -1.92
CA VAL A 17 30.15 -16.43 -1.46
C VAL A 17 28.83 -16.68 -2.19
N THR A 18 27.90 -17.35 -1.52
CA THR A 18 26.51 -17.42 -1.97
C THR A 18 25.95 -16.00 -1.92
N LEU A 19 25.85 -15.36 -3.09
CA LEU A 19 25.13 -14.11 -3.29
C LEU A 19 23.64 -14.37 -3.04
N MET A 20 23.22 -14.36 -1.78
CA MET A 20 21.79 -14.26 -1.47
C MET A 20 21.34 -12.86 -1.86
N PRO A 21 20.34 -12.70 -2.74
CA PRO A 21 19.76 -11.38 -3.00
C PRO A 21 19.16 -10.87 -1.69
N ALA A 22 19.60 -9.70 -1.23
CA ALA A 22 18.98 -9.03 -0.10
C ALA A 22 17.62 -8.46 -0.57
N MET A 23 16.53 -8.98 -0.02
CA MET A 23 15.20 -8.40 -0.21
C MET A 23 15.04 -7.22 0.76
N ALA A 24 14.47 -6.11 0.29
CA ALA A 24 14.10 -5.00 1.16
C ALA A 24 13.00 -5.44 2.14
N GLN A 25 13.19 -5.18 3.44
CA GLN A 25 12.16 -5.43 4.44
C GLN A 25 11.04 -4.40 4.29
N ASN A 26 9.78 -4.83 4.32
CA ASN A 26 8.64 -3.93 4.36
C ASN A 26 8.51 -3.34 5.77
N LEU A 27 8.75 -2.04 5.91
CA LEU A 27 8.68 -1.29 7.17
C LEU A 27 7.46 -0.35 7.22
N SER A 28 6.44 -0.57 6.38
CA SER A 28 5.28 0.34 6.32
C SER A 28 4.33 0.19 7.50
N PHE A 29 4.36 -0.94 8.22
CA PHE A 29 3.44 -1.24 9.33
C PHE A 29 1.95 -1.03 8.99
N GLY A 30 1.57 -1.29 7.73
CA GLY A 30 0.19 -1.11 7.26
C GLY A 30 -0.12 0.28 6.69
N ALA A 31 0.88 1.16 6.57
CA ALA A 31 0.78 2.48 5.96
C ALA A 31 1.18 2.49 4.46
N ASP A 32 0.97 1.38 3.76
CA ASP A 32 1.22 1.28 2.32
C ASP A 32 0.09 1.95 1.55
N ASN A 33 0.38 3.00 0.78
CA ASN A 33 -0.60 3.70 -0.06
C ASN A 33 -1.29 2.77 -1.08
N PHE A 34 -0.67 1.65 -1.43
CA PHE A 34 -1.21 0.67 -2.37
C PHE A 34 -1.89 -0.53 -1.68
N TYR A 35 -2.08 -0.44 -0.36
CA TYR A 35 -2.81 -1.45 0.41
C TYR A 35 -4.20 -1.71 -0.17
N ARG A 36 -4.57 -2.98 -0.26
CA ARG A 36 -5.90 -3.44 -0.67
C ARG A 36 -6.45 -4.39 0.38
N SER A 37 -7.78 -4.38 0.50
CA SER A 37 -8.51 -5.24 1.42
C SER A 37 -9.42 -6.18 0.64
N ASP A 38 -9.44 -7.45 1.02
CA ASP A 38 -10.31 -8.47 0.40
C ASP A 38 -11.78 -8.32 0.83
N ILE A 39 -12.05 -7.52 1.86
CA ILE A 39 -13.39 -7.32 2.42
C ILE A 39 -14.00 -5.95 2.05
N VAL A 40 -13.29 -5.14 1.28
CA VAL A 40 -13.72 -3.82 0.82
C VAL A 40 -13.81 -3.78 -0.69
N THR A 41 -14.97 -3.38 -1.21
CA THR A 41 -15.18 -3.07 -2.62
C THR A 41 -14.90 -1.59 -2.84
N VAL A 42 -14.08 -1.30 -3.86
CA VAL A 42 -13.79 0.05 -4.33
C VAL A 42 -14.48 0.27 -5.67
N GLN A 43 -15.33 1.28 -5.75
CA GLN A 43 -16.04 1.66 -6.96
C GLN A 43 -15.63 3.08 -7.38
N PRO A 44 -15.00 3.26 -8.55
CA PRO A 44 -14.77 4.59 -9.10
C PRO A 44 -16.10 5.29 -9.36
N ILE A 45 -16.19 6.57 -9.00
CA ILE A 45 -17.36 7.41 -9.19
C ILE A 45 -16.96 8.78 -9.72
N THR A 46 -17.90 9.46 -10.38
CA THR A 46 -17.78 10.86 -10.77
C THR A 46 -19.07 11.61 -10.46
N PHE A 47 -18.97 12.88 -10.13
CA PHE A 47 -20.13 13.74 -9.88
C PHE A 47 -19.77 15.22 -10.11
N PRO A 48 -20.73 16.08 -10.47
CA PRO A 48 -20.50 17.51 -10.61
C PRO A 48 -20.39 18.19 -9.23
N ASP A 49 -19.50 19.15 -9.10
CA ASP A 49 -19.51 20.09 -7.97
C ASP A 49 -20.47 21.27 -8.21
N GLN A 50 -20.49 22.23 -7.28
CA GLN A 50 -21.31 23.43 -7.37
C GLN A 50 -20.96 24.33 -8.58
N PHE A 51 -19.77 24.18 -9.17
CA PHE A 51 -19.28 24.92 -10.32
C PHE A 51 -19.39 24.13 -11.64
N GLN A 52 -20.08 22.98 -11.64
CA GLN A 52 -20.21 22.07 -12.78
C GLN A 52 -18.89 21.45 -13.23
N LEU A 53 -17.87 21.43 -12.36
CA LEU A 53 -16.64 20.67 -12.58
C LEU A 53 -16.90 19.20 -12.23
N THR A 54 -16.41 18.29 -13.07
CA THR A 54 -16.51 16.86 -12.79
C THR A 54 -15.44 16.47 -11.79
N ILE A 55 -15.88 16.05 -10.60
CA ILE A 55 -15.02 15.54 -9.53
C ILE A 55 -14.92 14.02 -9.68
N ALA A 56 -13.69 13.50 -9.62
CA ALA A 56 -13.44 12.07 -9.57
C ALA A 56 -13.32 11.63 -8.10
N GLY A 57 -13.87 10.47 -7.79
CA GLY A 57 -13.76 9.87 -6.47
C GLY A 57 -13.76 8.35 -6.50
N ASN A 58 -13.52 7.75 -5.34
CA ASN A 58 -13.68 6.32 -5.13
C ASN A 58 -14.62 6.09 -3.94
N LEU A 59 -15.66 5.28 -4.15
CA LEU A 59 -16.58 4.81 -3.12
C LEU A 59 -16.08 3.49 -2.54
N PHE A 60 -15.91 3.42 -1.23
CA PHE A 60 -15.47 2.25 -0.49
C PHE A 60 -16.62 1.72 0.35
N THR A 61 -16.94 0.44 0.15
CA THR A 61 -17.98 -0.24 0.92
C THR A 61 -17.49 -1.60 1.35
N ARG A 62 -17.82 -2.02 2.57
CA ARG A 62 -17.56 -3.40 3.01
C ARG A 62 -18.46 -4.36 2.24
N ASN A 63 -17.94 -5.49 1.78
CA ASN A 63 -18.64 -6.41 0.86
C ASN A 63 -19.99 -6.94 1.39
N ASN A 64 -20.12 -7.07 2.71
CA ASN A 64 -21.32 -7.56 3.40
C ASN A 64 -22.07 -6.45 4.15
N LEU A 65 -21.95 -5.19 3.70
CA LEU A 65 -22.67 -4.08 4.28
C LEU A 65 -24.18 -4.24 4.08
N SER A 66 -24.94 -4.22 5.18
CA SER A 66 -26.41 -4.27 5.12
C SER A 66 -26.94 -2.98 4.51
N ARG A 67 -27.68 -3.07 3.41
CA ARG A 67 -28.35 -1.93 2.76
C ARG A 67 -29.71 -1.58 3.39
N SER A 68 -30.15 -2.38 4.37
CA SER A 68 -31.43 -2.18 5.06
C SER A 68 -31.31 -1.22 6.25
N VAL A 69 -30.09 -0.83 6.64
CA VAL A 69 -29.82 0.06 7.76
C VAL A 69 -28.95 1.20 7.27
N GLU A 70 -29.27 2.43 7.68
CA GLU A 70 -28.43 3.59 7.40
C GLU A 70 -27.04 3.38 8.01
N SER A 71 -26.00 3.56 7.18
CA SER A 71 -24.61 3.41 7.59
C SER A 71 -23.94 4.78 7.63
N PRO A 72 -23.10 5.06 8.65
CA PRO A 72 -22.37 6.31 8.72
C PRO A 72 -21.40 6.43 7.53
N ALA A 73 -21.32 7.63 6.96
CA ALA A 73 -20.45 7.92 5.83
C ALA A 73 -19.40 9.00 6.18
N ILE A 74 -18.20 8.88 5.61
CA ILE A 74 -17.10 9.83 5.78
C ILE A 74 -16.54 10.18 4.41
N ILE A 75 -16.23 11.47 4.20
CA ILE A 75 -15.55 11.96 3.01
C ILE A 75 -14.10 12.28 3.35
N ILE A 76 -13.16 11.84 2.51
CA ILE A 76 -11.72 12.02 2.71
C ILE A 76 -11.12 12.76 1.52
N GLY A 77 -10.52 13.93 1.78
CA GLY A 77 -9.69 14.64 0.80
C GLY A 77 -8.25 14.14 0.84
N HIS A 78 -7.56 14.19 -0.30
CA HIS A 78 -6.11 13.97 -0.34
C HIS A 78 -5.34 15.20 0.18
N PRO A 79 -4.12 15.03 0.69
CA PRO A 79 -3.21 16.15 0.96
C PRO A 79 -2.93 16.98 -0.30
N MET A 80 -2.52 18.24 -0.11
CA MET A 80 -2.14 19.12 -1.22
C MET A 80 -0.99 18.50 -2.03
N GLY A 81 -1.14 18.45 -3.36
CA GLY A 81 -0.15 17.88 -4.28
C GLY A 81 -0.14 16.34 -4.36
N ALA A 82 -1.08 15.66 -3.69
CA ALA A 82 -1.32 14.23 -3.82
C ALA A 82 -2.61 13.96 -4.63
N VAL A 83 -2.89 12.68 -4.89
CA VAL A 83 -4.13 12.19 -5.53
C VAL A 83 -4.83 11.19 -4.62
N LYS A 84 -6.11 10.91 -4.86
CA LYS A 84 -6.93 10.00 -4.06
C LYS A 84 -6.32 8.61 -3.96
N GLU A 85 -5.61 8.14 -4.98
CA GLU A 85 -4.94 6.83 -5.02
C GLU A 85 -3.79 6.65 -4.01
N GLN A 86 -3.37 7.72 -3.32
CA GLN A 86 -2.33 7.65 -2.30
C GLN A 86 -2.93 7.50 -0.90
N SER A 87 -2.58 8.40 0.03
CA SER A 87 -2.98 8.29 1.44
C SER A 87 -4.49 8.32 1.65
N ALA A 88 -5.25 9.02 0.80
CA ALA A 88 -6.71 9.10 0.94
C ALA A 88 -7.37 7.71 0.77
N ASN A 89 -7.01 6.96 -0.27
CA ASN A 89 -7.51 5.60 -0.49
C ASN A 89 -7.07 4.62 0.61
N LEU A 90 -5.86 4.78 1.15
CA LEU A 90 -5.40 3.98 2.29
C LEU A 90 -6.32 4.17 3.51
N TYR A 91 -6.55 5.43 3.91
CA TYR A 91 -7.45 5.73 5.02
C TYR A 91 -8.88 5.29 4.73
N ALA A 92 -9.36 5.49 3.50
CA ALA A 92 -10.69 5.09 3.09
C ALA A 92 -10.89 3.58 3.19
N THR A 93 -9.90 2.80 2.75
CA THR A 93 -9.92 1.34 2.87
C THR A 93 -9.95 0.93 4.34
N LYS A 94 -9.07 1.49 5.19
CA LYS A 94 -9.00 1.16 6.63
C LYS A 94 -10.28 1.51 7.38
N LEU A 95 -10.94 2.62 7.06
CA LEU A 95 -12.20 3.00 7.69
C LEU A 95 -13.39 2.20 7.15
N ALA A 96 -13.40 1.85 5.86
CA ALA A 96 -14.39 0.93 5.32
C ALA A 96 -14.28 -0.48 5.95
N GLU A 97 -13.06 -0.91 6.26
CA GLU A 97 -12.81 -2.11 7.08
C GLU A 97 -13.35 -2.00 8.50
N GLN A 98 -13.74 -0.83 9.00
CA GLN A 98 -14.43 -0.66 10.29
C GLN A 98 -15.96 -0.55 10.16
N GLY A 99 -16.50 -0.60 8.93
CA GLY A 99 -17.94 -0.58 8.67
C GLY A 99 -18.53 0.77 8.26
N PHE A 100 -17.68 1.76 7.99
CA PHE A 100 -18.12 3.04 7.41
C PHE A 100 -18.25 2.94 5.88
N ILE A 101 -19.14 3.75 5.30
CA ILE A 101 -19.12 4.02 3.86
C ILE A 101 -18.16 5.19 3.64
N ILE A 102 -17.16 5.04 2.78
CA ILE A 102 -16.17 6.10 2.58
C ILE A 102 -16.18 6.57 1.13
N VAL A 103 -16.01 7.88 0.92
CA VAL A 103 -15.69 8.44 -0.39
C VAL A 103 -14.35 9.17 -0.29
N SER A 104 -13.38 8.80 -1.12
CA SER A 104 -12.18 9.61 -1.35
C SER A 104 -12.34 10.44 -2.63
N LEU A 105 -11.85 11.67 -2.64
CA LEU A 105 -12.05 12.63 -3.73
C LEU A 105 -10.72 13.15 -4.27
N ASP A 106 -10.66 13.36 -5.59
CA ASP A 106 -9.68 14.24 -6.25
C ASP A 106 -10.27 15.64 -6.36
N LEU A 107 -9.84 16.53 -5.49
CA LEU A 107 -10.35 17.89 -5.45
C LEU A 107 -9.50 18.80 -6.36
N PRO A 108 -10.13 19.61 -7.24
CA PRO A 108 -9.43 20.69 -7.91
C PRO A 108 -9.05 21.74 -6.86
N TYR A 109 -7.76 22.02 -6.74
CA TYR A 109 -7.19 23.05 -5.87
C TYR A 109 -6.88 24.33 -6.66
#